data_AF-A0A7X7RRU8-F1
#
_entry.id   AF-A0A7X7RRU8-F1
#
_cell.length_a   1.000
_cell.length_b   1.000
_cell.length_c   1.000
_cell.angle_alpha   90.00
_cell.angle_beta   90.00
_cell.angle_gamma   90.00
#
_symmetry.space_group_name_H-M   'P 1'
#
loop_
_entity.id
_entity.type
_entity.pdbx_description
1 polymer ?
#
loop_
_entity_poly.entity_id
_entity_poly.type
_entity_poly.pdbx_seq_one_letter_code
_entity_poly.pdbx_strand_id
1 'polypeptide(L)'
;EERQEDETETESEGEEETETTISEEDAAIFAEGDVIAIVEIESIGIRYPVVEGCSSSNLNKAIGHMSETAMVGSAGNCVLCGHNGSRYGEFFTKLNQVEIGDVVTLLDVDRELHSYEVKETFVVGPYDNSIKTQSDTEELTLFTCTERGSKRFVVKCVPAGEEGAYGE
;
A
#
# COMPACT_ATOMS: atom_id res chain seq x y z
N GLU A 1 -10.11 -1.82 69.01
CA GLU A 1 -11.46 -1.46 68.55
C GLU A 1 -11.28 -0.44 67.43
N GLU A 2 -11.87 -0.44 66.23
CA GLU A 2 -12.81 -1.22 65.41
C GLU A 2 -12.60 -0.62 63.98
N ARG A 3 -12.52 -1.41 62.88
CA ARG A 3 -13.56 -1.60 61.83
C ARG A 3 -14.18 -0.28 61.30
N GLN A 4 -14.33 0.06 60.01
CA GLN A 4 -14.68 -0.65 58.74
C GLN A 4 -14.42 0.30 57.54
N GLU A 5 -13.92 -0.20 56.39
CA GLU A 5 -14.58 -0.36 55.05
C GLU A 5 -14.58 0.94 54.21
N ASP A 6 -13.80 1.02 53.12
CA ASP A 6 -14.07 0.49 51.75
C ASP A 6 -15.25 1.21 51.11
N GLU A 7 -15.01 2.01 50.05
CA GLU A 7 -15.76 2.02 48.77
C GLU A 7 -14.88 2.71 47.69
N THR A 8 -14.55 1.95 46.66
CA THR A 8 -14.02 2.38 45.36
C THR A 8 -15.05 3.16 44.56
N GLU A 9 -14.63 3.96 43.57
CA GLU A 9 -15.20 4.10 42.21
C GLU A 9 -14.63 5.37 41.51
N THR A 10 -13.83 5.19 40.45
CA THR A 10 -14.19 5.49 39.02
C THR A 10 -13.61 6.89 38.67
N GLU A 11 -12.82 7.11 37.61
CA GLU A 11 -13.14 6.89 36.20
C GLU A 11 -11.89 6.55 35.37
N SER A 12 -12.07 5.50 34.57
CA SER A 12 -11.25 5.09 33.44
C SER A 12 -11.70 5.92 32.24
N GLU A 13 -10.86 6.81 31.73
CA GLU A 13 -10.93 7.25 30.34
C GLU A 13 -9.79 6.53 29.61
N GLY A 14 -10.11 5.31 29.16
CA GLY A 14 -9.32 4.62 28.17
C GLY A 14 -9.68 5.24 26.83
N GLU A 15 -8.71 5.91 26.23
CA GLU A 15 -8.76 6.33 24.84
C GLU A 15 -9.04 5.06 24.00
N GLU A 16 -10.18 5.05 23.30
CA GLU A 16 -10.49 4.02 22.30
C GLU A 16 -9.48 4.17 21.15
N GLU A 17 -8.36 3.49 21.28
CA GLU A 17 -7.54 3.10 20.14
C GLU A 17 -8.41 2.16 19.30
N THR A 18 -8.86 2.64 18.16
CA THR A 18 -9.58 1.85 17.16
C THR A 18 -8.57 0.89 16.52
N GLU A 19 -8.23 -0.18 17.25
CA GLU A 19 -7.46 -1.29 16.73
C GLU A 19 -8.32 -1.96 15.66
N THR A 20 -8.10 -1.60 14.40
CA THR A 20 -8.71 -2.26 13.25
C THR A 20 -8.31 -3.73 13.33
N THR A 21 -9.26 -4.58 13.70
CA THR A 21 -9.04 -6.03 13.79
C THR A 21 -8.81 -6.55 12.37
N ILE A 22 -7.54 -6.73 12.00
CA ILE A 22 -7.16 -7.34 10.72
C ILE A 22 -7.72 -8.76 10.62
N SER A 23 -8.02 -9.23 9.40
CA SER A 23 -8.54 -10.59 9.23
C SER A 23 -7.47 -11.64 9.54
N GLU A 24 -7.87 -12.87 9.88
CA GLU A 24 -6.93 -14.00 10.02
C GLU A 24 -6.08 -14.22 8.75
N GLU A 25 -6.61 -13.84 7.58
CA GLU A 25 -5.90 -13.93 6.29
C GLU A 25 -4.78 -12.88 6.19
N ASP A 26 -5.05 -11.64 6.60
CA ASP A 26 -4.02 -10.58 6.62
C ASP A 26 -2.90 -10.93 7.61
N ALA A 27 -3.27 -11.40 8.80
CA ALA A 27 -2.32 -11.82 9.82
C ALA A 27 -1.43 -12.98 9.34
N ALA A 28 -2.00 -13.93 8.58
CA ALA A 28 -1.23 -15.01 7.98
C ALA A 28 -0.23 -14.49 6.92
N ILE A 29 -0.64 -13.53 6.08
CA ILE A 29 0.25 -12.93 5.07
C ILE A 29 1.43 -12.21 5.74
N PHE A 30 1.18 -11.42 6.78
CA PHE A 30 2.25 -10.76 7.54
C PHE A 30 3.16 -11.74 8.31
N ALA A 31 2.66 -12.93 8.63
CA ALA A 31 3.48 -13.98 9.27
C ALA A 31 4.48 -14.65 8.30
N GLU A 32 4.32 -14.50 6.98
CA GLU A 32 5.16 -15.14 5.94
C GLU A 32 6.50 -14.40 5.63
N GLY A 33 7.05 -13.62 6.57
CA GLY A 33 8.39 -13.04 6.48
C GLY A 33 8.39 -11.53 6.18
N ASP A 34 9.39 -11.04 5.40
CA ASP A 34 9.71 -9.63 5.06
C ASP A 34 8.60 -8.83 4.31
N VAL A 35 7.32 -9.02 4.68
CA VAL A 35 6.18 -8.26 4.17
C VAL A 35 6.12 -6.92 4.92
N ILE A 36 6.08 -5.83 4.15
CA ILE A 36 5.97 -4.46 4.67
C ILE A 36 4.57 -3.87 4.49
N ALA A 37 3.77 -4.41 3.57
CA ALA A 37 2.38 -4.04 3.35
C ALA A 37 1.63 -5.11 2.55
N ILE A 38 0.32 -4.99 2.45
CA ILE A 38 -0.53 -5.71 1.50
C ILE A 38 -1.15 -4.69 0.56
N VAL A 39 -0.92 -4.82 -0.74
CA VAL A 39 -1.53 -3.97 -1.76
C VAL A 39 -2.79 -4.61 -2.30
N GLU A 40 -3.86 -3.84 -2.39
CA GLU A 40 -5.14 -4.25 -2.97
C GLU A 40 -5.68 -3.21 -3.96
N ILE A 41 -6.24 -3.70 -5.07
CA ILE A 41 -6.97 -2.94 -6.08
C ILE A 41 -8.20 -3.77 -6.46
N GLU A 42 -9.33 -3.49 -5.82
CA GLU A 42 -10.55 -4.30 -5.94
C GLU A 42 -11.10 -4.33 -7.38
N SER A 43 -11.05 -3.20 -8.10
CA SER A 43 -11.62 -3.07 -9.46
C SER A 43 -11.05 -4.09 -10.46
N ILE A 44 -9.81 -4.52 -10.24
CA ILE A 44 -9.08 -5.46 -11.10
C ILE A 44 -8.66 -6.74 -10.38
N GLY A 45 -9.13 -6.96 -9.15
CA GLY A 45 -8.90 -8.16 -8.36
C GLY A 45 -7.42 -8.43 -8.07
N ILE A 46 -6.66 -7.39 -7.77
CA ILE A 46 -5.26 -7.49 -7.33
C ILE A 46 -5.26 -7.45 -5.80
N ARG A 47 -4.65 -8.45 -5.16
CA ARG A 47 -4.31 -8.44 -3.73
C ARG A 47 -3.03 -9.23 -3.52
N TYR A 48 -1.95 -8.59 -3.11
CA TYR A 48 -0.63 -9.22 -2.98
C TYR A 48 0.18 -8.64 -1.82
N PRO A 49 1.06 -9.44 -1.19
CA PRO A 49 2.04 -8.91 -0.25
C PRO A 49 3.03 -7.99 -0.98
N VAL A 50 3.47 -6.96 -0.27
CA VAL A 50 4.53 -6.03 -0.64
C VAL A 50 5.74 -6.32 0.23
N VAL A 51 6.90 -6.48 -0.38
CA VAL A 51 8.18 -6.71 0.31
C VAL A 51 9.19 -5.63 -0.06
N GLU A 52 10.16 -5.41 0.81
CA GLU A 52 11.26 -4.47 0.56
C GLU A 52 12.16 -4.95 -0.60
N GLY A 53 12.37 -4.10 -1.60
CA GLY A 53 13.29 -4.32 -2.71
C GLY A 53 12.70 -5.01 -3.96
N CYS A 54 13.05 -4.49 -5.13
CA CYS A 54 12.64 -4.98 -6.46
C CYS A 54 13.57 -6.06 -7.07
N SER A 55 14.19 -6.92 -6.25
CA SER A 55 15.06 -8.00 -6.75
C SER A 55 14.26 -9.10 -7.46
N SER A 56 14.85 -9.79 -8.44
CA SER A 56 14.16 -10.87 -9.18
C SER A 56 13.59 -11.97 -8.27
N SER A 57 14.29 -12.29 -7.17
CA SER A 57 13.82 -13.29 -6.19
C SER A 57 12.56 -12.84 -5.45
N ASN A 58 12.42 -11.54 -5.19
CA ASN A 58 11.28 -10.94 -4.49
C ASN A 58 10.08 -10.85 -5.43
N LEU A 59 10.29 -10.33 -6.64
CA LEU A 59 9.22 -10.14 -7.63
C LEU A 59 8.59 -11.44 -8.13
N ASN A 60 9.28 -12.58 -7.96
CA ASN A 60 8.71 -13.90 -8.23
C ASN A 60 7.66 -14.33 -7.19
N LYS A 61 7.60 -13.68 -6.03
CA LYS A 61 6.76 -14.07 -4.89
C LYS A 61 5.80 -12.97 -4.43
N ALA A 62 6.17 -11.71 -4.60
CA ALA A 62 5.48 -10.56 -4.05
C ALA A 62 5.63 -9.31 -4.94
N ILE A 63 4.89 -8.26 -4.60
CA ILE A 63 5.14 -6.91 -5.12
C ILE A 63 6.36 -6.34 -4.39
N GLY A 64 7.26 -5.67 -5.10
CA GLY A 64 8.44 -5.07 -4.51
C GLY A 64 8.24 -3.58 -4.27
N HIS A 65 8.70 -3.09 -3.13
CA HIS A 65 8.93 -1.66 -2.90
C HIS A 65 10.33 -1.27 -3.39
N MET A 66 10.47 -0.10 -4.01
CA MET A 66 11.79 0.45 -4.32
C MET A 66 12.42 1.08 -3.08
N SER A 67 13.43 0.43 -2.50
CA SER A 67 14.05 0.87 -1.23
C SER A 67 14.73 2.25 -1.26
N GLU A 68 14.85 2.90 -2.43
CA GLU A 68 15.32 4.29 -2.56
C GLU A 68 14.19 5.33 -2.55
N THR A 69 12.94 4.89 -2.38
CA THR A 69 11.73 5.71 -2.44
C THR A 69 11.04 5.79 -1.08
N ALA A 70 10.06 6.69 -0.93
CA ALA A 70 9.35 6.86 0.33
C ALA A 70 8.62 5.57 0.75
N MET A 71 8.50 5.35 2.06
CA MET A 71 7.69 4.27 2.61
C MET A 71 6.20 4.54 2.42
N VAL A 72 5.38 3.50 2.59
CA VAL A 72 3.91 3.61 2.62
C VAL A 72 3.50 4.65 3.68
N GLY A 73 2.52 5.50 3.35
CA GLY A 73 2.03 6.54 4.26
C GLY A 73 3.01 7.68 4.60
N SER A 74 4.19 7.71 3.97
CA SER A 74 5.20 8.75 4.21
C SER A 74 5.16 9.83 3.13
N ALA A 75 5.46 11.07 3.52
CA ALA A 75 5.68 12.15 2.56
C ALA A 75 6.78 11.77 1.56
N GLY A 76 6.50 11.98 0.27
CA GLY A 76 7.31 11.48 -0.83
C GLY A 76 6.52 10.55 -1.75
N ASN A 77 7.23 9.95 -2.69
CA ASN A 77 6.64 9.04 -3.66
C ASN A 77 7.05 7.61 -3.32
N CYS A 78 6.11 6.79 -2.85
CA CYS A 78 6.30 5.36 -2.65
C CYS A 78 6.15 4.63 -3.97
N VAL A 79 7.16 3.86 -4.39
CA VAL A 79 7.14 3.20 -5.70
C VAL A 79 7.08 1.68 -5.54
N LEU A 80 6.01 1.08 -6.07
CA LEU A 80 5.80 -0.36 -6.09
C LEU A 80 5.97 -0.92 -7.51
N CYS A 81 6.70 -2.04 -7.59
CA CYS A 81 7.07 -2.71 -8.81
C CYS A 81 6.51 -4.14 -8.82
N GLY A 82 5.91 -4.56 -9.92
CA GLY A 82 5.35 -5.91 -10.06
C GLY A 82 5.55 -6.50 -11.46
N HIS A 83 5.61 -7.82 -11.56
CA HIS A 83 5.68 -8.49 -12.87
C HIS A 83 4.39 -8.32 -13.67
N ASN A 84 4.54 -8.26 -15.00
CA ASN A 84 3.43 -8.37 -15.96
C ASN A 84 3.45 -9.78 -16.55
N GLY A 85 2.71 -10.69 -15.92
CA GLY A 85 2.69 -12.11 -16.21
C GLY A 85 3.89 -12.82 -15.59
N SER A 86 3.62 -13.78 -14.71
CA SER A 86 4.64 -14.66 -14.13
C SER A 86 4.13 -16.09 -14.05
N ARG A 87 5.05 -17.06 -13.98
CA ARG A 87 4.71 -18.46 -13.71
C ARG A 87 4.09 -18.66 -12.32
N TYR A 88 4.30 -17.71 -11.42
CA TYR A 88 4.00 -17.82 -9.99
C TYR A 88 2.76 -17.01 -9.56
N GLY A 89 2.17 -16.20 -10.45
CA GLY A 89 1.02 -15.36 -10.11
C GLY A 89 0.73 -14.31 -11.17
N GLU A 90 -0.41 -13.62 -10.99
CA GLU A 90 -0.82 -12.52 -11.89
C GLU A 90 -0.14 -11.19 -11.52
N PHE A 91 0.17 -10.92 -10.25
CA PHE A 91 0.82 -9.67 -9.82
C PHE A 91 0.17 -8.43 -10.46
N PHE A 92 0.93 -7.57 -11.12
CA PHE A 92 0.46 -6.38 -11.82
C PHE A 92 0.11 -6.63 -13.30
N THR A 93 -0.17 -7.87 -13.72
CA THR A 93 -0.60 -8.19 -15.10
C THR A 93 -1.82 -7.38 -15.53
N LYS A 94 -2.78 -7.17 -14.62
CA LYS A 94 -4.03 -6.44 -14.87
C LYS A 94 -3.93 -4.95 -14.57
N LEU A 95 -2.75 -4.44 -14.20
CA LEU A 95 -2.58 -3.02 -13.84
C LEU A 95 -2.96 -2.08 -14.98
N ASN A 96 -2.88 -2.52 -16.23
CA ASN A 96 -3.31 -1.73 -17.39
C ASN A 96 -4.84 -1.60 -17.56
N GLN A 97 -5.62 -2.22 -16.66
CA GLN A 97 -7.09 -2.17 -16.65
C GLN A 97 -7.61 -1.19 -15.60
N VAL A 98 -6.75 -0.60 -14.77
CA VAL A 98 -7.17 0.43 -13.82
C VAL A 98 -7.70 1.66 -14.54
N GLU A 99 -8.70 2.30 -13.96
CA GLU A 99 -9.30 3.53 -14.44
C GLU A 99 -8.94 4.70 -13.53
N ILE A 100 -8.99 5.93 -14.07
CA ILE A 100 -8.83 7.14 -13.24
C ILE A 100 -9.98 7.18 -12.23
N GLY A 101 -9.66 7.38 -10.95
CA GLY A 101 -10.60 7.31 -9.84
C GLY A 101 -10.68 5.95 -9.15
N ASP A 102 -10.02 4.91 -9.67
CA ASP A 102 -9.91 3.64 -8.94
C ASP A 102 -9.14 3.84 -7.63
N VAL A 103 -9.50 3.05 -6.62
CA VAL A 103 -8.86 3.08 -5.31
C VAL A 103 -7.81 1.97 -5.22
N VAL A 104 -6.64 2.34 -4.73
CA VAL A 104 -5.55 1.43 -4.34
C VAL A 104 -5.40 1.53 -2.83
N THR A 105 -5.48 0.41 -2.13
CA THR A 105 -5.26 0.36 -0.68
C THR A 105 -3.96 -0.34 -0.35
N LEU A 106 -3.28 0.15 0.69
CA LEU A 106 -2.10 -0.45 1.29
C LEU A 106 -2.34 -0.62 2.78
N LEU A 107 -2.41 -1.87 3.24
CA LEU A 107 -2.43 -2.20 4.67
C LEU A 107 -0.98 -2.43 5.12
N ASP A 108 -0.43 -1.59 5.99
CA ASP A 108 0.96 -1.73 6.45
C ASP A 108 1.11 -2.62 7.71
N VAL A 109 2.34 -2.82 8.17
CA VAL A 109 2.68 -3.69 9.32
C VAL A 109 2.16 -3.19 10.66
N ASP A 110 1.98 -1.89 10.82
CA ASP A 110 1.36 -1.21 11.96
C ASP A 110 -0.19 -1.26 11.89
N ARG A 111 -0.73 -1.95 10.88
CA ARG A 111 -2.16 -2.18 10.64
C ARG A 111 -2.93 -0.91 10.26
N GLU A 112 -2.25 0.10 9.73
CA GLU A 112 -2.90 1.28 9.18
C GLU A 112 -3.25 1.04 7.71
N LEU A 113 -4.45 1.49 7.32
CA LEU A 113 -4.94 1.35 5.96
C LEU A 113 -4.76 2.68 5.21
N HIS A 114 -3.82 2.69 4.27
CA HIS A 114 -3.54 3.85 3.43
C HIS A 114 -4.30 3.72 2.12
N SER A 115 -5.18 4.68 1.83
CA SER A 115 -6.01 4.68 0.61
C SER A 115 -5.51 5.72 -0.38
N TYR A 116 -5.39 5.33 -1.64
CA TYR A 116 -4.91 6.18 -2.73
C TYR A 116 -5.89 6.14 -3.90
N GLU A 117 -6.11 7.27 -4.56
CA GLU A 117 -6.91 7.37 -5.78
C GLU A 117 -6.01 7.49 -7.01
N VAL A 118 -6.28 6.70 -8.05
CA VAL A 118 -5.58 6.77 -9.34
C VAL A 118 -5.87 8.11 -10.01
N LYS A 119 -4.82 8.90 -10.24
CA LYS A 119 -4.90 10.20 -10.92
C LYS A 119 -4.38 10.19 -12.34
N GLU A 120 -3.40 9.35 -12.64
CA GLU A 120 -2.79 9.31 -13.96
C GLU A 120 -2.28 7.92 -14.32
N THR A 121 -2.37 7.58 -15.62
CA THR A 121 -1.74 6.38 -16.17
C THR A 121 -0.97 6.73 -17.44
N PHE A 122 0.25 6.22 -17.58
CA PHE A 122 1.09 6.50 -18.74
C PHE A 122 2.14 5.41 -18.98
N VAL A 123 2.84 5.50 -20.11
CA VAL A 123 3.87 4.53 -20.51
C VAL A 123 5.22 5.22 -20.69
N VAL A 124 6.25 4.69 -20.02
CA VAL A 124 7.62 5.21 -20.07
C VAL A 124 8.64 4.19 -20.56
N GLY A 125 9.85 4.66 -20.87
CA GLY A 125 10.99 3.81 -21.17
C GLY A 125 11.46 3.01 -19.94
N PRO A 126 12.21 1.90 -20.14
CA PRO A 126 12.59 1.00 -19.06
C PRO A 126 13.66 1.58 -18.11
N TYR A 127 14.28 2.69 -18.47
CA TYR A 127 15.29 3.42 -17.68
C TYR A 127 14.83 4.83 -17.30
N ASP A 128 13.53 5.12 -17.42
CA ASP A 128 13.00 6.41 -17.07
C ASP A 128 12.97 6.55 -15.54
N ASN A 129 13.79 7.46 -15.01
CA ASN A 129 13.91 7.67 -13.57
C ASN A 129 12.87 8.68 -13.04
N SER A 130 12.05 9.29 -13.90
CA SER A 130 11.02 10.24 -13.46
C SER A 130 9.94 9.58 -12.58
N ILE A 131 9.72 8.27 -12.74
CA ILE A 131 8.72 7.51 -11.98
C ILE A 131 9.06 7.41 -10.48
N LYS A 132 10.32 7.63 -10.10
CA LYS A 132 10.80 7.58 -8.71
C LYS A 132 11.13 8.95 -8.13
N THR A 133 10.86 10.02 -8.88
CA THR A 133 11.00 11.39 -8.37
C THR A 133 10.15 11.54 -7.12
N GLN A 134 10.77 12.03 -6.05
CA GLN A 134 10.11 12.27 -4.77
C GLN A 134 9.33 13.59 -4.81
N SER A 135 8.25 13.65 -4.04
CA SER A 135 7.41 14.82 -3.85
C SER A 135 7.49 15.33 -2.41
N ASP A 136 7.05 16.56 -2.19
CA ASP A 136 6.86 17.13 -0.85
C ASP A 136 5.59 16.60 -0.18
N THR A 137 4.68 16.01 -0.96
CA THR A 137 3.45 15.37 -0.49
C THR A 137 3.56 13.86 -0.66
N GLU A 138 2.69 13.14 0.04
CA GLU A 138 2.52 11.70 -0.17
C GLU A 138 1.95 11.41 -1.57
N GLU A 139 2.59 10.46 -2.26
CA GLU A 139 2.20 9.93 -3.56
C GLU A 139 2.50 8.41 -3.61
N LEU A 140 1.74 7.69 -4.42
CA LEU A 140 1.99 6.27 -4.71
C LEU A 140 2.15 6.08 -6.21
N THR A 141 3.23 5.41 -6.62
CA THR A 141 3.45 5.01 -8.00
C THR A 141 3.50 3.50 -8.11
N LEU A 142 2.60 2.91 -8.90
CA LEU A 142 2.64 1.49 -9.26
C LEU A 142 3.15 1.34 -10.68
N PHE A 143 4.02 0.36 -10.94
CA PHE A 143 4.39 0.10 -12.32
C PHE A 143 4.67 -1.38 -12.62
N THR A 144 4.49 -1.72 -13.89
CA THR A 144 4.76 -3.05 -14.41
C THR A 144 5.41 -3.00 -15.79
N CYS A 145 5.97 -4.12 -16.26
CA CYS A 145 6.46 -4.25 -17.62
C CYS A 145 5.31 -4.15 -18.64
N THR A 146 5.55 -3.54 -19.79
CA THR A 146 4.61 -3.56 -20.92
C THR A 146 5.36 -3.68 -22.24
N GLU A 147 4.63 -3.86 -23.34
CA GLU A 147 5.17 -4.00 -24.70
C GLU A 147 6.31 -5.03 -24.77
N ARG A 148 6.01 -6.26 -24.33
CA ARG A 148 6.98 -7.38 -24.26
C ARG A 148 8.24 -7.07 -23.44
N GLY A 149 8.09 -6.21 -22.42
CA GLY A 149 9.15 -5.81 -21.50
C GLY A 149 9.98 -4.61 -21.94
N SER A 150 9.72 -4.07 -23.14
CA SER A 150 10.45 -2.93 -23.67
C SER A 150 10.09 -1.59 -23.02
N LYS A 151 8.92 -1.51 -22.37
CA LYS A 151 8.45 -0.30 -21.67
C LYS A 151 7.89 -0.63 -20.29
N ARG A 152 7.49 0.41 -19.56
CA ARG A 152 6.78 0.30 -18.28
C ARG A 152 5.43 1.00 -18.37
N PHE A 153 4.38 0.32 -17.91
CA PHE A 153 3.09 0.93 -17.66
C PHE A 153 3.08 1.42 -16.22
N VAL A 154 2.73 2.68 -16.02
CA VAL A 154 2.84 3.40 -14.76
C VAL A 154 1.47 3.94 -14.38
N VAL A 155 1.14 3.82 -13.11
CA VAL A 155 -0.06 4.36 -12.47
C VAL A 155 0.43 5.29 -11.36
N LYS A 156 0.01 6.54 -11.39
CA LYS A 156 0.23 7.51 -10.32
C LYS A 156 -1.05 7.71 -9.54
N CYS A 157 -0.92 7.64 -8.23
CA CYS A 157 -1.99 7.82 -7.28
C CYS A 157 -1.59 8.89 -6.26
N VAL A 158 -2.61 9.54 -5.69
CA VAL A 158 -2.47 10.47 -4.56
C VAL A 158 -3.35 9.95 -3.42
N PRO A 159 -3.10 10.34 -2.16
CA PRO A 159 -3.97 9.96 -1.04
C PRO A 159 -5.44 10.24 -1.37
N ALA A 160 -6.28 9.22 -1.20
CA ALA A 160 -7.71 9.37 -1.30
C ALA A 160 -8.13 10.22 -0.10
N GLY A 161 -8.44 11.49 -0.36
CA GLY A 161 -8.84 12.39 0.72
C GLY A 161 -10.05 11.82 1.45
N GLU A 162 -10.05 11.87 2.78
CA GLU A 162 -11.30 11.87 3.52
C GLU A 162 -12.18 12.97 2.90
N GLU A 163 -13.38 12.62 2.44
CA GLU A 163 -14.38 13.60 2.09
C GLU A 163 -14.63 14.51 3.30
N GLY A 164 -13.91 15.64 3.42
CA GLY A 164 -14.05 16.45 4.63
C GLY A 164 -13.06 17.59 4.91
N ALA A 165 -12.44 18.26 3.94
CA ALA A 165 -11.68 19.49 4.26
C ALA A 165 -11.47 20.48 3.10
N TYR A 166 -12.50 20.74 2.27
CA TYR A 166 -12.56 21.99 1.49
C TYR A 166 -13.98 22.53 1.52
N GLY A 167 -14.38 23.00 2.71
CA GLY A 167 -15.50 23.92 2.89
C GLY A 167 -15.01 25.10 3.71
N GLU A 168 -14.68 26.20 3.03
CA GLU A 168 -14.95 27.61 3.37
C GLU A 168 -14.31 28.56 2.35
#